data_AF-A0AAP2GLQ1-F1
#
_entry.id   AF-A0AAP2GLQ1-F1
#
_cell.length_a   1.000
_cell.length_b   1.000
_cell.length_c   1.000
_cell.angle_alpha   90.00
_cell.angle_beta   90.00
_cell.angle_gamma   90.00
#
_symmetry.space_group_name_H-M   'P 1'
#
loop_
_entity.id
_entity.type
_entity.pdbx_description
1 polymer ?
#
loop_
_entity_poly.entity_id
_entity_poly.type
_entity_poly.pdbx_seq_one_letter_code
_entity_poly.pdbx_strand_id
1 'polypeptide(L)'
;MKLGSIALLMIAMLSPASFRDDILQKDVIPGMEVKTKWIRALEDSDVVLDGRVKATLKKGSKLIHPENFNGRDMDVTLIGQGSFEVPDGYQLGVIYDEVIVVTSGASFSLTKTPETIEVTVHDNQVVVSAGDRQVVVSRWQKVIYDTSKKRLSVIDVRIQMT
;
A
#
# COMPACT_ATOMS: atom_id res chain seq x y z
N MET A 1 9.09 38.20 -9.36
CA MET A 1 8.04 37.19 -9.57
C MET A 1 8.70 35.82 -9.67
N LYS A 2 8.61 34.99 -8.64
CA LYS A 2 9.01 33.57 -8.72
C LYS A 2 7.72 32.76 -8.84
N LEU A 3 7.43 32.29 -10.04
CA LEU A 3 6.45 31.23 -10.24
C LEU A 3 7.06 29.94 -9.70
N GLY A 4 6.57 29.49 -8.55
CA GLY A 4 6.86 28.17 -8.03
C GLY A 4 6.13 27.14 -8.89
N SER A 5 6.89 26.34 -9.62
CA SER A 5 6.35 25.20 -10.37
C SER A 5 5.83 24.18 -9.37
N ILE A 6 4.51 24.14 -9.20
CA ILE A 6 3.78 23.03 -8.63
C ILE A 6 3.98 21.86 -9.61
N ALA A 7 4.78 20.88 -9.22
CA ALA A 7 4.86 19.63 -9.95
C ALA A 7 3.51 18.92 -9.81
N LEU A 8 2.64 19.16 -10.78
CA LEU A 8 1.40 18.44 -10.99
C LEU A 8 1.79 16.99 -11.27
N LEU A 9 1.61 16.11 -10.27
CA LEU A 9 1.87 14.68 -10.41
C LEU A 9 0.82 14.11 -11.38
N MET A 10 1.17 14.06 -12.67
CA MET A 10 0.41 13.34 -13.69
C MET A 10 0.55 11.85 -13.41
N ILE A 11 -0.34 11.30 -12.58
CA ILE A 11 -0.58 9.86 -12.52
C ILE A 11 -1.34 9.53 -13.80
N ALA A 12 -0.62 9.12 -14.84
CA ALA A 12 -1.22 8.64 -16.07
C ALA A 12 -2.21 7.50 -15.74
N MET A 13 -3.40 7.55 -16.36
CA MET A 13 -4.42 6.50 -16.30
C MET A 13 -3.92 5.21 -16.97
N LEU A 14 -2.97 4.53 -16.34
CA LEU A 14 -2.58 3.17 -16.70
C LEU A 14 -3.55 2.21 -16.02
N SER A 15 -4.13 1.29 -16.79
CA SER A 15 -4.96 0.24 -16.21
C SER A 15 -4.12 -0.55 -15.18
N PRO A 16 -4.64 -0.85 -13.98
CA PRO A 16 -3.84 -1.57 -13.00
C PRO A 16 -3.42 -2.99 -13.42
N ALA A 17 -4.03 -3.57 -14.47
CA ALA A 17 -3.53 -4.77 -15.16
C ALA A 17 -2.22 -4.50 -15.93
N SER A 18 -2.18 -3.45 -16.78
CA SER A 18 -0.94 -3.02 -17.44
C SER A 18 0.12 -2.53 -16.46
N PHE A 19 -0.29 -2.01 -15.30
CA PHE A 19 0.62 -1.61 -14.23
C PHE A 19 1.21 -2.83 -13.51
N ARG A 20 0.42 -3.87 -13.22
CA ARG A 20 0.93 -5.16 -12.72
C ARG A 20 1.95 -5.79 -13.66
N ASP A 21 1.68 -5.80 -14.96
CA ASP A 21 2.59 -6.39 -15.96
C ASP A 21 3.84 -5.53 -16.23
N ASP A 22 3.71 -4.20 -16.27
CA ASP A 22 4.87 -3.29 -16.33
C ASP A 22 5.75 -3.46 -15.09
N ILE A 23 5.19 -3.61 -13.88
CA ILE A 23 5.96 -3.80 -12.64
C ILE A 23 6.73 -5.12 -12.64
N LEU A 24 6.15 -6.19 -13.19
CA LEU A 24 6.85 -7.47 -13.30
C LEU A 24 7.97 -7.44 -14.36
N GLN A 25 7.96 -6.45 -15.28
CA GLN A 25 8.94 -6.36 -16.36
C GLN A 25 9.92 -5.19 -16.25
N LYS A 26 9.66 -4.13 -15.47
CA LYS A 26 10.39 -2.87 -15.66
C LYS A 26 11.83 -2.83 -15.19
N ASP A 27 12.27 -3.73 -14.30
CA ASP A 27 13.66 -3.71 -13.80
C ASP A 27 14.27 -5.10 -13.61
N VAL A 28 13.80 -6.12 -14.35
CA VAL A 28 14.52 -7.38 -14.40
C VAL A 28 15.58 -7.30 -15.51
N ILE A 29 16.74 -6.73 -15.19
CA ILE A 29 17.96 -7.03 -15.97
C ILE A 29 18.10 -8.56 -15.94
N PRO A 30 18.13 -9.26 -17.08
CA PRO A 30 18.29 -10.71 -17.10
C PRO A 30 19.56 -11.10 -16.31
N GLY A 31 19.37 -11.72 -15.14
CA GLY A 31 20.45 -12.12 -14.23
C GLY A 31 20.58 -11.34 -12.92
N MET A 32 19.76 -10.33 -12.65
CA MET A 32 19.73 -9.64 -11.35
C MET A 32 18.73 -10.33 -10.40
N GLU A 33 19.24 -11.14 -9.47
CA GLU A 33 18.43 -11.79 -8.44
C GLU A 33 17.94 -10.75 -7.42
N VAL A 34 16.65 -10.41 -7.45
CA VAL A 34 16.04 -9.58 -6.40
C VAL A 34 15.96 -10.42 -5.12
N LYS A 35 16.92 -10.24 -4.23
CA LYS A 35 16.91 -10.93 -2.93
C LYS A 35 15.77 -10.40 -2.07
N THR A 36 14.83 -11.28 -1.75
CA THR A 36 13.68 -10.96 -0.87
C THR A 36 13.92 -11.46 0.55
N LYS A 37 13.51 -10.68 1.54
CA LYS A 37 13.40 -11.07 2.95
C LYS A 37 11.94 -11.25 3.31
N TRP A 38 11.69 -12.10 4.30
CA TRP A 38 10.37 -12.26 4.88
C TRP A 38 10.43 -12.26 6.40
N ILE A 39 9.42 -11.66 7.01
CA ILE A 39 9.24 -11.57 8.45
C ILE A 39 7.89 -12.16 8.77
N ARG A 40 7.84 -13.11 9.70
CA ARG A 40 6.59 -13.73 10.18
C ARG A 40 6.38 -13.35 11.64
N ALA A 41 5.24 -12.73 11.92
CA ALA A 41 4.83 -12.33 13.25
C ALA A 41 4.27 -13.54 14.03
N LEU A 42 5.02 -14.06 15.00
CA LEU A 42 4.52 -15.10 15.92
C LEU A 42 3.62 -14.53 17.02
N GLU A 43 3.75 -13.23 17.26
CA GLU A 43 2.97 -12.35 18.11
C GLU A 43 2.85 -10.98 17.42
N ASP A 44 2.02 -10.09 17.96
CA ASP A 44 1.95 -8.72 17.47
C ASP A 44 3.34 -8.06 17.56
N SER A 45 3.84 -7.53 16.46
CA SER A 45 5.23 -7.06 16.36
C SER A 45 5.37 -5.82 15.49
N ASP A 46 6.31 -4.97 15.86
CA ASP A 46 6.73 -3.81 15.07
C ASP A 46 7.99 -4.15 14.28
N VAL A 47 7.99 -3.82 13.00
CA VAL A 47 9.10 -3.97 12.06
C VAL A 47 9.44 -2.59 11.52
N VAL A 48 10.72 -2.23 11.51
CA VAL A 48 11.18 -0.99 10.88
C VAL A 48 11.93 -1.34 9.59
N LEU A 49 11.39 -0.90 8.46
CA LEU A 49 12.01 -1.06 7.14
C LEU A 49 12.86 0.18 6.84
N ASP A 50 14.12 -0.05 6.44
CA ASP A 50 15.08 1.00 6.06
C ASP A 50 15.22 2.13 7.11
N GLY A 51 15.03 1.77 8.38
CA GLY A 51 15.12 2.68 9.52
C GLY A 51 14.01 3.74 9.62
N ARG A 52 13.01 3.75 8.72
CA ARG A 52 12.05 4.86 8.62
C ARG A 52 10.59 4.45 8.50
N VAL A 53 10.29 3.40 7.73
CA VAL A 53 8.91 2.92 7.58
C VAL A 53 8.62 1.94 8.69
N LYS A 54 7.62 2.24 9.51
CA LYS A 54 7.19 1.34 10.58
C LYS A 54 6.02 0.50 10.07
N ALA A 55 6.14 -0.82 10.15
CA ALA A 55 5.08 -1.78 9.89
C ALA A 55 4.73 -2.51 11.18
N THR A 56 3.49 -2.44 11.62
CA THR A 56 2.98 -3.23 12.74
C THR A 56 2.22 -4.43 12.18
N LEU A 57 2.67 -5.63 12.52
CA LEU A 57 2.09 -6.89 12.05
C LEU A 57 1.30 -7.55 13.18
N LYS A 58 0.08 -7.99 12.87
CA LYS A 58 -0.69 -8.82 13.80
C LYS A 58 -0.17 -10.24 13.81
N LYS A 59 -0.34 -10.94 14.94
CA LYS A 59 0.00 -12.36 15.10
C LYS A 59 -0.50 -13.19 13.91
N GLY A 60 0.40 -14.00 13.35
CA GLY A 60 0.13 -14.87 12.20
C GLY A 60 0.36 -14.20 10.84
N SER A 61 0.60 -12.88 10.80
CA SER A 61 0.85 -12.14 9.58
C SER A 61 2.31 -12.30 9.10
N LYS A 62 2.52 -12.04 7.82
CA LYS A 62 3.80 -12.12 7.15
C LYS A 62 4.01 -10.90 6.28
N LEU A 63 5.18 -10.30 6.38
CA LEU A 63 5.63 -9.23 5.50
C LEU A 63 6.78 -9.75 4.64
N ILE A 64 6.71 -9.50 3.33
CA ILE A 64 7.75 -9.83 2.37
C ILE A 64 8.24 -8.49 1.80
N HIS A 65 9.54 -8.28 1.75
CA HIS A 65 10.14 -7.03 1.27
C HIS A 65 11.51 -7.31 0.62
N PRO A 66 12.03 -6.43 -0.26
CA PRO A 66 13.39 -6.57 -0.78
C PRO A 66 14.41 -6.44 0.34
N GLU A 67 15.52 -7.15 0.21
CA GLU A 67 16.65 -7.03 1.13
C GLU A 67 17.20 -5.59 1.19
N ASN A 68 17.19 -4.90 0.05
CA ASN A 68 17.61 -3.51 -0.09
C ASN A 68 16.40 -2.62 -0.36
N PHE A 69 15.52 -2.48 0.62
CA PHE A 69 14.39 -1.55 0.57
C PHE A 69 14.90 -0.10 0.55
N ASN A 70 14.40 0.73 -0.37
CA ASN A 70 14.81 2.14 -0.51
C ASN A 70 13.61 3.13 -0.54
N GLY A 71 12.38 2.63 -0.47
CA GLY A 71 11.17 3.43 -0.34
C GLY A 71 10.79 4.23 -1.58
N ARG A 72 10.98 3.67 -2.78
CA ARG A 72 10.60 4.31 -4.06
C ARG A 72 9.63 3.49 -4.91
N ASP A 73 9.57 2.16 -4.73
CA ASP A 73 8.78 1.27 -5.57
C ASP A 73 7.74 0.45 -4.77
N MET A 74 7.01 -0.46 -5.45
CA MET A 74 6.02 -1.36 -4.83
C MET A 74 6.67 -2.47 -4.04
N ASP A 75 7.24 -2.08 -2.90
CA ASP A 75 8.32 -2.83 -2.29
C ASP A 75 7.86 -3.92 -1.33
N VAL A 76 6.61 -3.93 -0.86
CA VAL A 76 6.23 -4.91 0.17
C VAL A 76 4.96 -5.66 -0.15
N THR A 77 4.93 -6.93 0.22
CA THR A 77 3.73 -7.76 0.21
C THR A 77 3.34 -8.11 1.63
N LEU A 78 2.12 -7.76 2.02
CA LEU A 78 1.54 -8.14 3.31
C LEU A 78 0.60 -9.33 3.12
N ILE A 79 0.74 -10.34 3.99
CA ILE A 79 -0.20 -11.46 4.13
C ILE A 79 -0.68 -11.46 5.59
N GLY A 80 -1.99 -11.47 5.84
CA GLY A 80 -2.55 -11.35 7.19
C GLY A 80 -3.07 -9.95 7.47
N GLN A 81 -2.77 -9.37 8.61
CA GLN A 81 -3.24 -8.03 9.02
C GLN A 81 -2.06 -7.18 9.51
N GLY A 82 -2.11 -5.89 9.21
CA GLY A 82 -1.10 -4.95 9.70
C GLY A 82 -1.41 -3.50 9.41
N SER A 83 -0.54 -2.62 9.88
CA SER A 83 -0.57 -1.19 9.61
C SER A 83 0.81 -0.68 9.25
N PHE A 84 0.84 0.43 8.54
CA PHE A 84 2.06 1.11 8.11
C PHE A 84 1.99 2.57 8.53
N GLU A 85 3.12 3.06 9.03
CA GLU A 85 3.40 4.47 9.23
C GLU A 85 4.57 4.82 8.31
N VAL A 86 4.29 5.66 7.31
CA VAL A 86 5.24 6.08 6.28
C VAL A 86 5.52 7.56 6.49
N PRO A 87 6.78 7.98 6.69
CA PRO A 87 7.11 9.39 6.84
C PRO A 87 6.81 10.21 5.58
N ASP A 88 6.55 11.50 5.76
CA ASP A 88 6.36 12.44 4.65
C ASP A 88 7.57 12.44 3.69
N GLY A 89 7.27 12.37 2.39
CA GLY A 89 8.29 12.31 1.35
C GLY A 89 8.94 10.94 1.15
N TYR A 90 8.52 9.91 1.91
CA TYR A 90 8.86 8.51 1.63
C TYR A 90 7.75 7.83 0.86
N GLN A 91 8.10 7.08 -0.18
CA GLN A 91 7.12 6.31 -0.94
C GLN A 91 7.05 4.88 -0.42
N LEU A 92 5.85 4.32 -0.46
CA LEU A 92 5.62 2.91 -0.16
C LEU A 92 4.50 2.40 -1.05
N GLY A 93 4.76 1.31 -1.77
CA GLY A 93 3.72 0.47 -2.33
C GLY A 93 3.57 -0.82 -1.54
N VAL A 94 2.33 -1.16 -1.17
CA VAL A 94 1.96 -2.38 -0.46
C VAL A 94 1.04 -3.20 -1.35
N ILE A 95 1.48 -4.41 -1.70
CA ILE A 95 0.65 -5.44 -2.31
C ILE A 95 -0.08 -6.19 -1.19
N TYR A 96 -1.40 -6.19 -1.25
CA TYR A 96 -2.27 -6.86 -0.31
C TYR A 96 -3.37 -7.62 -1.05
N ASP A 97 -3.03 -8.86 -1.43
CA ASP A 97 -3.89 -9.73 -2.24
C ASP A 97 -4.25 -9.07 -3.59
N GLU A 98 -5.54 -8.81 -3.86
CA GLU A 98 -6.01 -8.13 -5.07
C GLU A 98 -5.89 -6.60 -5.00
N VAL A 99 -5.56 -6.05 -3.84
CA VAL A 99 -5.47 -4.62 -3.59
C VAL A 99 -4.03 -4.17 -3.55
N ILE A 100 -3.77 -3.01 -4.14
CA ILE A 100 -2.49 -2.33 -4.08
C ILE A 100 -2.70 -0.97 -3.42
N VAL A 101 -1.88 -0.64 -2.43
CA VAL A 101 -1.90 0.66 -1.74
C VAL A 101 -0.60 1.39 -2.01
N VAL A 102 -0.68 2.64 -2.45
CA VAL A 102 0.47 3.52 -2.69
C VAL A 102 0.35 4.77 -1.85
N THR A 103 1.46 5.20 -1.26
CA THR A 103 1.51 6.47 -0.54
C THR A 103 2.85 7.17 -0.70
N SER A 104 2.89 8.46 -0.37
CA SER A 104 4.08 9.30 -0.25
C SER A 104 4.16 9.97 1.14
N GLY A 105 3.85 9.19 2.17
CA GLY A 105 3.76 9.63 3.56
C GLY A 105 2.33 9.56 4.09
N ALA A 106 1.99 8.47 4.77
CA ALA A 106 0.66 8.26 5.35
C ALA A 106 0.71 7.22 6.46
N SER A 107 -0.35 7.21 7.27
CA SER A 107 -0.62 6.11 8.20
C SER A 107 -1.91 5.39 7.78
N PHE A 108 -1.84 4.08 7.61
CA PHE A 108 -2.98 3.27 7.18
C PHE A 108 -2.91 1.83 7.71
N SER A 109 -4.06 1.17 7.78
CA SER A 109 -4.17 -0.25 8.18
C SER A 109 -4.89 -1.08 7.13
N LEU A 110 -4.46 -2.34 7.03
CA LEU A 110 -4.93 -3.34 6.09
C LEU A 110 -5.48 -4.54 6.86
N THR A 111 -6.75 -4.84 6.63
CA THR A 111 -7.41 -6.01 7.20
C THR A 111 -8.20 -6.73 6.12
N LYS A 112 -8.36 -8.05 6.27
CA LYS A 112 -9.13 -8.88 5.35
C LYS A 112 -10.16 -9.69 6.13
N THR A 113 -11.38 -9.72 5.62
CA THR A 113 -12.41 -10.70 5.97
C THR A 113 -12.53 -11.73 4.83
N PRO A 114 -13.30 -12.81 4.97
CA PRO A 114 -13.53 -13.74 3.87
C PRO A 114 -14.07 -13.08 2.58
N GLU A 115 -14.84 -12.00 2.71
CA GLU A 115 -15.55 -11.37 1.59
C GLU A 115 -14.96 -10.00 1.19
N THR A 116 -14.18 -9.38 2.07
CA THR A 116 -13.72 -8.01 1.88
C THR A 116 -12.25 -7.81 2.20
N ILE A 117 -11.62 -6.90 1.48
CA ILE A 117 -10.36 -6.28 1.85
C ILE A 117 -10.64 -4.85 2.27
N GLU A 118 -10.15 -4.45 3.44
CA GLU A 118 -10.35 -3.12 4.02
C GLU A 118 -9.02 -2.38 4.16
N VAL A 119 -8.98 -1.17 3.62
CA VAL A 119 -7.87 -0.22 3.79
C VAL A 119 -8.41 0.99 4.54
N THR A 120 -7.93 1.24 5.76
CA THR A 120 -8.35 2.40 6.56
C THR A 120 -7.20 3.38 6.67
N VAL A 121 -7.45 4.66 6.34
CA VAL A 121 -6.44 5.72 6.37
C VAL A 121 -6.59 6.55 7.65
N HIS A 122 -5.55 6.56 8.46
CA HIS A 122 -5.50 7.27 9.74
C HIS A 122 -4.88 8.66 9.60
N ASP A 123 -3.94 8.81 8.66
CA ASP A 123 -3.30 10.08 8.35
C ASP A 123 -2.97 10.25 6.86
N ASN A 124 -2.94 11.53 6.43
CA ASN A 124 -2.70 11.98 5.06
C ASN A 124 -3.62 11.31 4.02
N GLN A 125 -3.07 10.77 2.93
CA GLN A 125 -3.83 10.10 1.88
C GLN A 125 -3.05 8.92 1.31
N VAL A 126 -3.79 7.95 0.81
CA VAL A 126 -3.25 6.85 0.03
C VAL A 126 -4.03 6.70 -1.26
N VAL A 127 -3.40 6.07 -2.24
CA VAL A 127 -4.07 5.65 -3.47
C VAL A 127 -4.28 4.14 -3.40
N VAL A 128 -5.52 3.70 -3.53
CA VAL A 128 -5.89 2.29 -3.46
C VAL A 128 -6.38 1.83 -4.83
N SER A 129 -5.79 0.77 -5.34
CA SER A 129 -6.11 0.17 -6.64
C SER A 129 -6.54 -1.29 -6.49
N ALA A 130 -7.53 -1.71 -7.28
CA ALA A 130 -7.95 -3.10 -7.40
C ALA A 130 -8.51 -3.35 -8.81
N GLY A 131 -7.97 -4.33 -9.53
CA GLY A 131 -8.39 -4.63 -10.91
C GLY A 131 -8.03 -3.52 -11.89
N ASP A 132 -9.01 -2.84 -12.46
CA ASP A 132 -8.87 -1.66 -13.32
C ASP A 132 -9.23 -0.35 -12.61
N ARG A 133 -9.61 -0.43 -11.32
CA ARG A 133 -10.14 0.68 -10.55
C ARG A 133 -9.10 1.24 -9.60
N GLN A 134 -9.16 2.55 -9.40
CA GLN A 134 -8.30 3.28 -8.48
C GLN A 134 -9.08 4.39 -7.79
N VAL A 135 -8.82 4.60 -6.50
CA VAL A 135 -9.42 5.67 -5.71
C VAL A 135 -8.37 6.32 -4.82
N VAL A 136 -8.46 7.64 -4.66
CA VAL A 136 -7.72 8.37 -3.62
C VAL A 136 -8.54 8.28 -2.34
N VAL A 137 -7.90 7.91 -1.25
CA VAL A 137 -8.53 7.71 0.06
C VAL A 137 -7.85 8.64 1.03
N SER A 138 -8.61 9.60 1.54
CA SER A 138 -8.09 10.58 2.48
C SER A 138 -8.21 10.09 3.92
N ARG A 139 -7.54 10.81 4.81
CA ARG A 139 -7.62 10.66 6.25
C ARG A 139 -9.07 10.45 6.72
N TRP A 140 -9.23 9.46 7.61
CA TRP A 140 -10.51 9.05 8.19
C TRP A 140 -11.50 8.43 7.23
N GLN A 141 -11.04 8.05 6.06
CA GLN A 141 -11.80 7.24 5.13
C GLN A 141 -11.28 5.81 5.15
N LYS A 142 -12.16 4.90 4.78
CA LYS A 142 -11.77 3.54 4.46
C LYS A 142 -12.26 3.15 3.08
N VAL A 143 -11.47 2.31 2.42
CA VAL A 143 -11.89 1.58 1.24
C VAL A 143 -12.27 0.17 1.65
N ILE A 144 -13.41 -0.27 1.14
CA ILE A 144 -13.82 -1.67 1.14
C ILE A 144 -13.77 -2.17 -0.30
N TYR A 145 -12.95 -3.18 -0.55
CA TYR A 145 -12.97 -3.97 -1.76
C TYR A 145 -13.76 -5.27 -1.52
N ASP A 146 -14.90 -5.41 -2.19
CA ASP A 146 -15.68 -6.65 -2.21
C ASP A 146 -15.05 -7.60 -3.24
N THR A 147 -14.47 -8.71 -2.77
CA THR A 147 -13.70 -9.64 -3.60
C THR A 147 -14.56 -10.45 -4.56
N SER A 148 -15.85 -10.64 -4.21
CA SER A 148 -16.81 -11.39 -5.01
C SER A 148 -17.40 -10.52 -6.13
N LYS A 149 -17.74 -9.27 -5.81
CA LYS A 149 -18.30 -8.30 -6.77
C LYS A 149 -17.24 -7.50 -7.50
N LYS A 150 -15.97 -7.67 -7.13
CA LYS A 150 -14.81 -6.91 -7.62
C LYS A 150 -14.99 -5.39 -7.48
N ARG A 151 -15.68 -4.92 -6.44
CA ARG A 151 -16.11 -3.51 -6.33
C ARG A 151 -15.37 -2.77 -5.21
N LEU A 152 -14.82 -1.60 -5.54
CA LEU A 152 -14.27 -0.65 -4.56
C LEU A 152 -15.36 0.31 -4.09
N SER A 153 -15.44 0.55 -2.78
CA SER A 153 -16.32 1.54 -2.15
C SER A 153 -15.52 2.35 -1.13
N VAL A 154 -15.68 3.67 -1.13
CA VAL A 154 -15.07 4.59 -0.16
C VAL A 154 -16.13 5.00 0.87
N ILE A 155 -15.77 4.98 2.16
CA ILE A 155 -16.67 5.30 3.27
C ILE A 155 -15.95 6.24 4.24
N ASP A 156 -16.64 7.29 4.69
CA ASP A 156 -16.18 8.14 5.78
C ASP A 156 -16.38 7.44 7.14
N VAL A 157 -15.30 7.21 7.86
CA VAL A 157 -15.30 6.51 9.16
C VAL A 157 -15.75 7.44 10.29
N ARG A 158 -15.58 8.76 10.12
CA ARG A 158 -16.02 9.76 11.11
C ARG A 158 -17.52 9.71 11.42
N ILE A 159 -18.34 9.29 10.47
CA ILE A 159 -19.80 9.34 10.57
C ILE A 159 -20.36 8.14 11.36
N GLN A 160 -19.55 7.11 11.64
CA GLN A 160 -19.97 5.92 12.39
C GLN A 160 -19.75 6.02 13.92
N MET A 161 -19.22 7.13 14.43
CA MET A 161 -18.96 7.35 15.87
C MET A 161 -19.94 8.33 16.53
N THR A 162 -21.18 8.42 16.04
CA THR A 162 -22.23 9.27 16.63
C THR A 162 -23.35 8.43 17.22
#